data_AF-A0A7Z9GWD5-F1
#
_entry.id   AF-A0A7Z9GWD5-F1
#
_cell.length_a   1.000
_cell.length_b   1.000
_cell.length_c   1.000
_cell.angle_alpha   90.00
_cell.angle_beta   90.00
_cell.angle_gamma   90.00
#
_symmetry.space_group_name_H-M   'P 1'
#
loop_
_entity.id
_entity.type
_entity.pdbx_description
1 polymer ?
#
loop_
_entity_poly.entity_id
_entity_poly.type
_entity_poly.pdbx_seq_one_letter_code
_entity_poly.pdbx_strand_id
1 'polypeptide(L)'
;MPNKKFVYVPFCMLLLTPIASAQLDVWSGLARAQFDSPASTLRIPCAVLEDENRNSVPGFAPAYALNLLLLSAEPGSERFRLVDPIKTFEQIPESCLDTVTVPSSGSIATYTTSSAEIDVDAAANADTFYTLELQADLSAPGTLEFSVLSADSRSYRRPFYDAEIPQGFPPNQPFNLDFIYDDAFIEGSLYEMNQNLLVFEPSRIVIDCFYFDPDGLLEVMEVIGTNVRYRLKASVNVIDNGKRFSVHCTVFNRDLNRLDLTVPVLDWVVFF
;
A
#
# COMPACT_ATOMS: atom_id res chain seq x y z
N MET A 1 47.28 22.03 -61.63
CA MET A 1 45.95 21.40 -61.88
C MET A 1 46.15 19.89 -61.94
N PRO A 2 45.15 19.07 -61.58
CA PRO A 2 44.06 19.28 -60.62
C PRO A 2 44.57 18.78 -59.23
N ASN A 3 43.82 18.28 -58.24
CA ASN A 3 42.42 18.44 -57.85
C ASN A 3 42.31 18.52 -56.30
N LYS A 4 41.12 18.73 -55.73
CA LYS A 4 40.83 18.53 -54.29
C LYS A 4 39.96 17.28 -54.07
N LYS A 5 40.17 16.57 -52.96
CA LYS A 5 39.12 15.86 -52.23
C LYS A 5 39.32 16.08 -50.73
N PHE A 6 38.66 17.10 -50.19
CA PHE A 6 38.45 17.20 -48.74
C PHE A 6 37.38 16.19 -48.35
N VAL A 7 37.73 15.24 -47.48
CA VAL A 7 36.74 14.39 -46.80
C VAL A 7 36.26 15.16 -45.58
N TYR A 8 35.01 15.61 -45.60
CA TYR A 8 34.34 16.13 -44.40
C TYR A 8 34.12 14.96 -43.43
N VAL A 9 34.82 14.96 -42.30
CA VAL A 9 34.45 14.15 -41.13
C VAL A 9 33.50 15.02 -40.30
N PRO A 10 32.22 14.64 -40.14
CA PRO A 10 31.31 15.41 -39.31
C PRO A 10 31.72 15.26 -37.84
N PHE A 11 32.00 16.39 -37.19
CA PHE A 11 32.26 16.45 -35.77
C PHE A 11 30.95 16.22 -35.02
N CYS A 12 30.62 14.95 -34.76
CA CYS A 12 29.40 14.59 -34.06
C CYS A 12 29.53 15.00 -32.60
N MET A 13 28.94 16.15 -32.24
CA MET A 13 28.78 16.53 -30.84
C MET A 13 27.91 15.47 -30.17
N LEU A 14 28.54 14.64 -29.34
CA LEU A 14 27.85 13.84 -28.35
C LEU A 14 27.20 14.81 -27.36
N LEU A 15 25.93 15.11 -27.61
CA LEU A 15 25.01 15.63 -26.59
C LEU A 15 25.00 14.60 -25.47
N LEU A 16 25.73 14.90 -24.39
CA LEU A 16 25.58 14.23 -23.11
C LEU A 16 24.17 14.55 -22.63
N THR A 17 23.21 13.69 -22.99
CA THR A 17 21.97 13.59 -22.24
C THR A 17 22.35 13.42 -20.78
N PRO A 18 21.82 14.23 -19.84
CA PRO A 18 22.02 13.94 -18.43
C PRO A 18 21.47 12.53 -18.21
N ILE A 19 22.34 11.60 -17.82
CA ILE A 19 21.90 10.34 -17.26
C ILE A 19 21.19 10.75 -15.98
N ALA A 20 19.86 10.82 -16.03
CA ALA A 20 19.04 10.83 -14.84
C ALA A 20 19.43 9.57 -14.09
N SER A 21 20.28 9.75 -13.07
CA SER A 21 20.62 8.66 -12.17
C SER A 21 19.28 8.18 -11.63
N ALA A 22 18.93 6.94 -11.94
CA ALA A 22 17.81 6.27 -11.30
C ALA A 22 18.24 5.99 -9.86
N GLN A 23 18.26 7.06 -9.06
CA GLN A 23 18.24 7.00 -7.61
C GLN A 23 17.08 6.06 -7.28
N LEU A 24 17.36 4.97 -6.55
CA LEU A 24 16.31 4.04 -6.13
C LEU A 24 15.16 4.88 -5.56
N ASP A 25 13.94 4.65 -6.05
CA ASP A 25 12.77 5.36 -5.55
C ASP A 25 12.68 5.06 -4.05
N VAL A 26 13.05 6.05 -3.23
CA VAL A 26 13.24 5.90 -1.77
C VAL A 26 11.92 5.63 -1.04
N TRP A 27 10.81 5.77 -1.75
CA TRP A 27 9.45 5.49 -1.29
C TRP A 27 8.91 4.17 -1.86
N SER A 28 9.69 3.44 -2.67
CA SER A 28 9.29 2.15 -3.25
C SER A 28 8.98 1.12 -2.15
N GLY A 29 7.79 0.53 -2.20
CA GLY A 29 7.30 -0.42 -1.21
C GLY A 29 6.77 0.20 0.09
N LEU A 30 6.89 1.52 0.29
CA LEU A 30 6.30 2.20 1.45
C LEU A 30 4.79 2.37 1.25
N ALA A 31 4.00 1.76 2.15
CA ALA A 31 2.55 1.89 2.16
C ALA A 31 2.03 3.14 2.92
N ARG A 32 2.93 3.90 3.56
CA ARG A 32 2.66 5.04 4.47
C ARG A 32 3.95 5.78 4.81
N ALA A 33 3.84 6.90 5.51
CA ALA A 33 4.99 7.54 6.12
C ALA A 33 5.71 6.59 7.08
N GLN A 34 7.04 6.49 6.96
CA GLN A 34 7.86 5.64 7.81
C GLN A 34 9.13 6.37 8.23
N PHE A 35 9.47 6.31 9.52
CA PHE A 35 10.75 6.79 10.01
C PHE A 35 11.83 5.75 9.75
N ASP A 36 12.77 6.08 8.86
CA ASP A 36 13.99 5.31 8.62
C ASP A 36 15.03 5.73 9.66
N SER A 37 15.06 5.00 10.77
CA SER A 37 15.98 5.24 11.89
C SER A 37 17.46 5.23 11.47
N PRO A 38 17.98 4.30 10.63
CA PRO A 38 19.32 4.39 10.05
C PRO A 38 19.62 5.67 9.24
N ALA A 39 18.64 6.21 8.50
CA ALA A 39 18.79 7.45 7.73
C ALA A 39 18.35 8.71 8.51
N SER A 40 17.90 8.57 9.75
CA SER A 40 17.24 9.62 10.55
C SER A 40 16.18 10.41 9.77
N THR A 41 15.43 9.76 8.88
CA THR A 41 14.56 10.43 7.90
C THR A 41 13.14 9.87 7.94
N LEU A 42 12.16 10.75 8.14
CA LEU A 42 10.75 10.43 7.90
C LEU A 42 10.50 10.46 6.39
N ARG A 43 10.32 9.28 5.79
CA ARG A 43 10.04 9.07 4.38
C ARG A 43 8.53 9.08 4.17
N ILE A 44 8.01 10.04 3.40
CA ILE A 44 6.58 10.23 3.15
C ILE A 44 6.28 9.85 1.69
N PRO A 45 5.68 8.68 1.41
CA PRO A 45 5.48 8.20 0.05
C PRO A 45 4.43 9.02 -0.73
N CYS A 46 3.46 9.60 -0.02
CA CYS A 46 2.57 10.61 -0.59
C CYS A 46 1.88 11.43 0.51
N ALA A 47 1.89 12.75 0.35
CA ALA A 47 1.00 13.68 1.04
C ALA A 47 0.26 14.56 0.02
N VAL A 48 -1.04 14.78 0.23
CA VAL A 48 -1.90 15.67 -0.58
C VAL A 48 -1.63 17.12 -0.20
N LEU A 49 -1.46 18.02 -1.18
CA LEU A 49 -1.32 19.46 -0.92
C LEU A 49 -2.67 20.16 -1.08
N GLU A 50 -3.18 20.73 0.01
CA GLU A 50 -4.50 21.38 0.06
C GLU A 50 -4.50 22.72 0.82
N ASP A 51 -5.52 23.55 0.57
CA ASP A 51 -5.81 24.77 1.33
C ASP A 51 -6.56 24.47 2.64
N GLU A 52 -6.82 25.48 3.47
CA GLU A 52 -7.56 25.33 4.73
C GLU A 52 -9.02 24.87 4.57
N ASN A 53 -9.53 24.83 3.34
CA ASN A 53 -10.87 24.40 2.95
C ASN A 53 -10.88 23.06 2.19
N ARG A 54 -9.73 22.36 2.09
CA ARG A 54 -9.51 21.11 1.33
C ARG A 54 -9.63 21.23 -0.19
N ASN A 55 -9.34 22.41 -0.75
CA ASN A 55 -9.20 22.60 -2.19
C ASN A 55 -7.73 22.45 -2.62
N SER A 56 -7.51 22.20 -3.90
CA SER A 56 -6.17 22.21 -4.49
C SER A 56 -5.53 23.60 -4.45
N VAL A 57 -4.27 23.67 -4.03
CA VAL A 57 -3.51 24.94 -3.99
C VAL A 57 -3.10 25.34 -5.42
N PRO A 58 -3.53 26.51 -5.95
CA PRO A 58 -3.27 26.88 -7.34
C PRO A 58 -1.78 27.04 -7.67
N GLY A 59 -1.34 26.47 -8.78
CA GLY A 59 0.04 26.55 -9.27
C GLY A 59 0.99 25.48 -8.70
N PHE A 60 0.50 24.59 -7.85
CA PHE A 60 1.25 23.47 -7.28
C PHE A 60 0.72 22.11 -7.80
N ALA A 61 1.50 21.05 -7.60
CA ALA A 61 1.05 19.69 -7.85
C ALA A 61 0.05 19.27 -6.74
N PRO A 62 -0.95 18.42 -7.03
CA PRO A 62 -1.95 18.01 -6.04
C PRO A 62 -1.37 17.12 -4.91
N ALA A 63 -0.25 16.45 -5.13
CA ALA A 63 0.39 15.63 -4.10
C ALA A 63 1.90 15.50 -4.31
N TYR A 64 2.62 15.17 -3.22
CA TYR A 64 4.08 15.07 -3.17
C TYR A 64 4.55 13.84 -2.39
N ALA A 65 5.63 13.20 -2.82
CA ALA A 65 6.45 12.36 -1.94
C ALA A 65 7.60 13.20 -1.39
N LEU A 66 7.83 13.11 -0.08
CA LEU A 66 8.71 14.00 0.68
C LEU A 66 9.70 13.20 1.53
N ASN A 67 10.83 13.82 1.87
CA ASN A 67 11.77 13.32 2.86
C ASN A 67 12.03 14.41 3.91
N LEU A 68 11.81 14.07 5.17
CA LEU A 68 11.98 14.96 6.31
C LEU A 68 13.12 14.44 7.19
N LEU A 69 14.30 15.03 7.06
CA LEU A 69 15.51 14.66 7.81
C LEU A 69 15.48 15.24 9.23
N LEU A 70 15.57 14.39 10.25
CA LEU A 70 15.65 14.80 11.65
C LEU A 70 16.98 15.54 11.93
N LEU A 71 16.89 16.81 12.29
CA LEU A 71 18.02 17.68 12.66
C LEU A 71 18.29 17.70 14.16
N SER A 72 17.23 17.63 14.96
CA SER A 72 17.25 17.67 16.42
C SER A 72 16.31 16.60 16.95
N ALA A 73 16.80 15.80 17.88
CA ALA A 73 16.03 14.80 18.63
C ALA A 73 15.93 15.17 20.12
N GLU A 74 16.22 16.43 20.47
CA GLU A 74 16.06 16.93 21.84
C GLU A 74 14.56 17.03 22.19
N PRO A 75 14.07 16.31 23.23
CA PRO A 75 12.65 16.20 23.53
C PRO A 75 11.91 17.55 23.65
N GLY A 76 10.85 17.73 22.86
CA GLY A 76 10.07 18.97 22.79
C GLY A 76 10.72 20.09 21.94
N SER A 77 11.75 19.76 21.16
CA SER A 77 12.40 20.66 20.19
C SER A 77 12.83 19.93 18.91
N GLU A 78 12.12 18.83 18.62
CA GLU A 78 12.31 18.00 17.45
C GLU A 78 12.07 18.82 16.18
N ARG A 79 13.07 18.82 15.30
CA ARG A 79 13.03 19.56 14.05
C ARG A 79 13.43 18.69 12.88
N PHE A 80 12.63 18.76 11.83
CA PHE A 80 12.85 18.06 10.57
C PHE A 80 13.13 19.06 9.46
N ARG A 81 14.02 18.73 8.53
CA ARG A 81 14.29 19.53 7.34
C ARG A 81 13.76 18.83 6.10
N LEU A 82 13.07 19.56 5.23
CA LEU A 82 12.74 19.06 3.90
C LEU A 82 14.03 18.89 3.09
N VAL A 83 14.27 17.68 2.60
CA VAL A 83 15.47 17.32 1.83
C VAL A 83 15.10 16.56 0.55
N ASP A 84 16.01 16.59 -0.42
CA ASP A 84 15.90 15.78 -1.63
C ASP A 84 16.08 14.28 -1.34
N PRO A 85 15.46 13.39 -2.15
CA PRO A 85 14.63 13.71 -3.30
C PRO A 85 13.22 14.16 -2.90
N ILE A 86 12.59 14.96 -3.76
CA ILE A 86 11.16 15.30 -3.74
C ILE A 86 10.53 14.84 -5.05
N LYS A 87 9.32 14.26 -5.00
CA LYS A 87 8.58 13.78 -6.17
C LYS A 87 7.20 14.39 -6.23
N THR A 88 6.80 14.92 -7.38
CA THR A 88 5.45 15.46 -7.62
C THR A 88 4.56 14.43 -8.29
N PHE A 89 3.28 14.38 -7.93
CA PHE A 89 2.27 13.58 -8.64
C PHE A 89 1.32 14.50 -9.41
N GLU A 90 0.98 14.14 -10.66
CA GLU A 90 0.04 14.92 -11.51
C GLU A 90 -1.44 14.75 -11.10
N GLN A 91 -1.73 13.70 -10.35
CA GLN A 91 -3.03 13.36 -9.75
C GLN A 91 -2.78 12.92 -8.31
N ILE A 92 -3.82 12.71 -7.50
CA ILE A 92 -3.69 12.15 -6.15
C ILE A 92 -3.78 10.61 -6.27
N PRO A 93 -2.71 9.84 -5.98
CA PRO A 93 -2.84 8.41 -5.78
C PRO A 93 -3.87 8.05 -4.70
N GLU A 94 -4.67 7.01 -4.91
CA GLU A 94 -5.64 6.51 -3.93
C GLU A 94 -4.98 6.05 -2.60
N SER A 95 -3.66 5.82 -2.62
CA SER A 95 -2.83 5.47 -1.46
C SER A 95 -2.32 6.69 -0.67
N CYS A 96 -2.67 7.93 -1.05
CA CYS A 96 -2.27 9.13 -0.32
C CYS A 96 -3.17 9.34 0.90
N LEU A 97 -2.56 9.32 2.08
CA LEU A 97 -3.25 9.39 3.37
C LEU A 97 -2.85 10.58 4.22
N ASP A 98 -1.63 11.07 3.98
CA ASP A 98 -1.09 12.23 4.64
C ASP A 98 -1.54 13.50 3.91
N THR A 99 -1.56 14.62 4.60
CA THR A 99 -1.84 15.94 4.02
C THR A 99 -0.76 16.94 4.36
N VAL A 100 -0.58 17.92 3.48
CA VAL A 100 0.13 19.18 3.74
C VAL A 100 -0.88 20.29 3.48
N THR A 101 -1.33 20.93 4.55
CA THR A 101 -2.25 22.08 4.47
C THR A 101 -1.44 23.37 4.42
N VAL A 102 -1.67 24.21 3.42
CA VAL A 102 -1.10 25.56 3.31
C VAL A 102 -2.25 26.58 3.29
N PRO A 103 -2.46 27.37 4.36
CA PRO A 103 -3.55 28.33 4.41
C PRO A 103 -3.39 29.43 3.36
N SER A 104 -4.47 30.08 2.99
CA SER A 104 -4.50 31.24 2.08
C SER A 104 -3.59 32.42 2.48
N SER A 105 -3.15 32.50 3.75
CA SER A 105 -2.13 33.46 4.20
C SER A 105 -0.73 33.16 3.67
N GLY A 106 -0.47 31.94 3.19
CA GLY A 106 0.81 31.49 2.62
C GLY A 106 1.98 31.47 3.62
N SER A 107 1.72 31.66 4.91
CA SER A 107 2.74 31.88 5.94
C SER A 107 3.19 30.61 6.66
N ILE A 108 2.39 29.54 6.60
CA ILE A 108 2.60 28.31 7.37
C ILE A 108 2.27 27.11 6.47
N ALA A 109 3.00 26.01 6.61
CA ALA A 109 2.58 24.70 6.12
C ALA A 109 2.44 23.73 7.30
N THR A 110 1.33 23.00 7.38
CA THR A 110 1.13 21.94 8.37
C THR A 110 1.06 20.59 7.66
N TYR A 111 1.99 19.69 7.96
CA TYR A 111 1.91 18.28 7.55
C TYR A 111 1.17 17.48 8.63
N THR A 112 0.21 16.64 8.23
CA THR A 112 -0.50 15.73 9.14
C THR A 112 -0.53 14.29 8.62
N THR A 113 -0.40 13.34 9.54
CA THR A 113 -0.64 11.91 9.30
C THR A 113 -1.17 11.25 10.58
N SER A 114 -1.99 10.21 10.44
CA SER A 114 -2.51 9.39 11.55
C SER A 114 -1.79 8.05 11.72
N SER A 115 -0.77 7.78 10.89
CA SER A 115 -0.26 6.42 10.71
C SER A 115 1.22 6.33 10.31
N ALA A 116 2.05 7.28 10.75
CA ALA A 116 3.50 7.21 10.56
C ALA A 116 4.08 6.02 11.35
N GLU A 117 4.79 5.11 10.68
CA GLU A 117 5.38 3.90 11.27
C GLU A 117 6.79 4.20 11.80
N ILE A 118 7.08 3.85 13.06
CA ILE A 118 8.42 3.93 13.66
C ILE A 118 8.77 2.58 14.29
N ASP A 119 9.95 2.06 13.93
CA ASP A 119 10.60 0.84 14.48
C ASP A 119 9.67 -0.38 14.69
N VAL A 120 9.67 -1.29 13.71
CA VAL A 120 8.89 -2.55 13.74
C VAL A 120 9.47 -3.55 14.75
N ASP A 121 8.70 -3.92 15.78
CA ASP A 121 9.01 -5.11 16.60
C ASP A 121 8.45 -6.38 15.93
N ALA A 122 9.26 -6.87 14.99
CA ALA A 122 8.94 -8.08 14.23
C ALA A 122 8.80 -9.35 15.09
N ALA A 123 9.26 -9.36 16.34
CA ALA A 123 9.09 -10.50 17.25
C ALA A 123 7.74 -10.49 17.98
N ALA A 124 7.09 -9.33 18.12
CA ALA A 124 5.84 -9.16 18.84
C ALA A 124 4.57 -9.17 17.94
N ASN A 125 4.75 -9.11 16.62
CA ASN A 125 3.74 -8.70 15.63
C ASN A 125 3.10 -7.34 16.00
N ALA A 126 3.93 -6.42 16.49
CA ALA A 126 3.49 -5.13 16.99
C ALA A 126 4.30 -4.00 16.33
N ASP A 127 3.58 -3.00 15.84
CA ASP A 127 4.13 -1.79 15.25
C ASP A 127 3.73 -0.60 16.13
N THR A 128 4.59 0.41 16.23
CA THR A 128 4.20 1.70 16.84
C THR A 128 3.88 2.68 15.72
N PHE A 129 2.63 3.14 15.68
CA PHE A 129 2.22 4.20 14.76
C PHE A 129 2.07 5.51 15.51
N TYR A 130 2.35 6.61 14.82
CA TYR A 130 2.24 7.96 15.34
C TYR A 130 1.23 8.74 14.52
N THR A 131 0.32 9.43 15.22
CA THR A 131 -0.33 10.61 14.68
C THR A 131 0.64 11.77 14.82
N LEU A 132 1.11 12.32 13.70
CA LEU A 132 2.06 13.43 13.68
C LEU A 132 1.39 14.67 13.10
N GLU A 133 1.58 15.80 13.76
CA GLU A 133 1.34 17.13 13.20
C GLU A 133 2.66 17.92 13.24
N LEU A 134 3.14 18.32 12.07
CA LEU A 134 4.40 19.04 11.91
C LEU A 134 4.12 20.40 11.25
N GLN A 135 4.73 21.47 11.74
CA GLN A 135 4.52 22.83 11.23
C GLN A 135 5.82 23.48 10.76
N ALA A 136 5.81 24.04 9.55
CA ALA A 136 6.88 24.87 9.02
C ALA A 136 6.42 26.31 8.75
N ASP A 137 7.30 27.28 9.03
CA ASP A 137 7.13 28.68 8.64
C ASP A 137 7.60 28.87 7.19
N LEU A 138 6.68 29.26 6.31
CA LEU A 138 6.96 29.51 4.88
C LEU A 138 7.54 30.90 4.63
N SER A 139 7.49 31.81 5.62
CA SER A 139 8.07 33.15 5.55
C SER A 139 9.54 33.18 5.98
N ALA A 140 10.03 32.13 6.64
CA ALA A 140 11.41 31.99 7.06
C ALA A 140 12.37 31.84 5.87
N PRO A 141 13.45 32.64 5.76
CA PRO A 141 14.39 32.53 4.66
C PRO A 141 15.34 31.34 4.87
N GLY A 142 15.31 30.35 3.99
CA GLY A 142 16.25 29.24 4.00
C GLY A 142 15.67 27.94 3.45
N THR A 143 16.18 26.81 3.95
CA THR A 143 15.58 25.50 3.73
C THR A 143 14.37 25.32 4.64
N LEU A 144 13.30 24.71 4.15
CA LEU A 144 12.08 24.51 4.92
C LEU A 144 12.34 23.55 6.10
N GLU A 145 12.10 24.03 7.33
CA GLU A 145 12.19 23.26 8.55
C GLU A 145 10.82 23.17 9.22
N PHE A 146 10.45 21.96 9.60
CA PHE A 146 9.23 21.62 10.33
C PHE A 146 9.57 21.36 11.80
N SER A 147 8.80 21.95 12.71
CA SER A 147 8.79 21.61 14.14
C SER A 147 7.62 20.71 14.46
N VAL A 148 7.75 19.81 15.44
CA VAL A 148 6.63 18.98 15.92
C VAL A 148 5.63 19.86 16.68
N LEU A 149 4.35 19.79 16.32
CA LEU A 149 3.24 20.32 17.11
C LEU A 149 2.61 19.25 18.00
N SER A 150 2.36 18.07 17.44
CA SER A 150 1.88 16.89 18.16
C SER A 150 2.48 15.61 17.59
N ALA A 151 2.67 14.62 18.47
CA ALA A 151 3.23 13.31 18.14
C ALA A 151 2.63 12.25 19.08
N ASP A 152 1.39 11.87 18.83
CA ASP A 152 0.66 10.90 19.65
C ASP A 152 0.95 9.47 19.17
N SER A 153 1.68 8.72 20.00
CA SER A 153 1.98 7.30 19.74
C SER A 153 0.79 6.40 20.06
N ARG A 154 0.55 5.39 19.21
CA ARG A 154 -0.30 4.24 19.51
C ARG A 154 0.45 2.93 19.22
N SER A 155 0.32 1.98 20.13
CA SER A 155 0.73 0.60 19.87
C SER A 155 -0.35 -0.09 19.05
N TYR A 156 0.01 -0.65 17.90
CA TYR A 156 -0.89 -1.46 17.08
C TYR A 156 -0.38 -2.89 17.04
N ARG A 157 -1.28 -3.85 17.26
CA ARG A 157 -0.97 -5.25 17.00
C ARG A 157 -1.57 -5.66 15.67
N ARG A 158 -0.71 -6.16 14.77
CA ARG A 158 -1.14 -6.58 13.43
C ARG A 158 -2.12 -7.76 13.54
N PRO A 159 -3.13 -7.85 12.65
CA PRO A 159 -4.07 -8.96 12.63
C PRO A 159 -3.33 -10.29 12.48
N PHE A 160 -3.71 -11.27 13.30
CA PHE A 160 -3.16 -12.62 13.24
C PHE A 160 -4.29 -13.64 13.14
N TYR A 161 -4.14 -14.64 12.28
CA TYR A 161 -5.10 -15.72 12.10
C TYR A 161 -4.49 -17.02 12.60
N ASP A 162 -5.10 -17.62 13.62
CA ASP A 162 -4.57 -18.81 14.32
C ASP A 162 -5.55 -19.99 14.22
N ALA A 163 -5.70 -20.53 13.01
CA ALA A 163 -6.50 -21.73 12.77
C ALA A 163 -5.95 -22.57 11.61
N GLU A 164 -6.31 -23.85 11.60
CA GLU A 164 -6.07 -24.74 10.46
C GLU A 164 -6.97 -24.33 9.29
N ILE A 165 -6.42 -24.35 8.07
CA ILE A 165 -7.16 -24.08 6.84
C ILE A 165 -7.98 -25.34 6.50
N PRO A 166 -9.32 -25.29 6.50
CA PRO A 166 -10.13 -26.45 6.12
C PRO A 166 -9.88 -26.84 4.66
N GLN A 167 -9.82 -28.15 4.40
CA GLN A 167 -9.63 -28.70 3.07
C GLN A 167 -10.92 -29.37 2.57
N GLY A 168 -11.47 -28.84 1.48
CA GLY A 168 -12.57 -29.44 0.73
C GLY A 168 -12.08 -30.32 -0.42
N PHE A 169 -12.92 -31.26 -0.84
CA PHE A 169 -12.67 -32.13 -1.99
C PHE A 169 -13.88 -32.02 -2.95
N PRO A 170 -13.69 -31.60 -4.21
CA PRO A 170 -14.77 -31.64 -5.21
C PRO A 170 -15.12 -33.12 -5.51
N PRO A 171 -16.37 -33.41 -5.93
CA PRO A 171 -16.79 -34.78 -6.20
C PRO A 171 -16.02 -35.38 -7.38
N ASN A 172 -15.66 -36.67 -7.30
CA ASN A 172 -14.88 -37.34 -8.35
C ASN A 172 -15.62 -37.39 -9.69
N GLN A 173 -14.86 -37.44 -10.80
CA GLN A 173 -15.45 -37.59 -12.14
C GLN A 173 -16.21 -38.93 -12.32
N PRO A 174 -17.23 -38.97 -13.20
CA PRO A 174 -17.78 -37.83 -13.95
C PRO A 174 -18.61 -36.90 -13.05
N PHE A 175 -18.43 -35.58 -13.21
CA PHE A 175 -19.14 -34.54 -12.47
C PHE A 175 -20.63 -34.49 -12.91
N ASN A 176 -21.41 -35.50 -12.52
CA ASN A 176 -22.78 -35.72 -12.99
C ASN A 176 -23.81 -34.71 -12.44
N LEU A 177 -23.38 -33.85 -11.52
CA LEU A 177 -24.13 -32.75 -10.94
C LEU A 177 -23.19 -31.53 -10.95
N ASP A 178 -23.73 -30.36 -11.25
CA ASP A 178 -23.00 -29.11 -11.06
C ASP A 178 -22.65 -28.98 -9.57
N PHE A 179 -21.38 -29.17 -9.21
CA PHE A 179 -20.89 -28.89 -7.87
C PHE A 179 -20.69 -27.38 -7.75
N ILE A 180 -21.69 -26.74 -7.16
CA ILE A 180 -21.69 -25.32 -6.85
C ILE A 180 -20.94 -25.15 -5.54
N TYR A 181 -19.95 -24.27 -5.52
CA TYR A 181 -19.31 -23.83 -4.27
C TYR A 181 -20.27 -22.87 -3.57
N ASP A 182 -21.19 -23.49 -2.81
CA ASP A 182 -22.35 -22.84 -2.22
C ASP A 182 -22.00 -22.05 -0.94
N ASP A 183 -22.89 -21.10 -0.63
CA ASP A 183 -22.69 -20.07 0.39
C ASP A 183 -22.40 -20.71 1.77
N ALA A 184 -23.03 -21.83 2.13
CA ALA A 184 -22.93 -22.44 3.46
C ALA A 184 -21.51 -22.90 3.88
N PHE A 185 -20.68 -23.41 2.97
CA PHE A 185 -19.31 -23.86 3.31
C PHE A 185 -18.35 -22.66 3.44
N ILE A 186 -18.64 -21.61 2.66
CA ILE A 186 -17.96 -20.31 2.73
C ILE A 186 -18.36 -19.61 4.03
N GLU A 187 -19.65 -19.52 4.36
CA GLU A 187 -20.19 -18.97 5.62
C GLU A 187 -19.56 -19.64 6.85
N GLY A 188 -19.43 -20.97 6.87
CA GLY A 188 -18.72 -21.68 7.93
C GLY A 188 -17.25 -21.27 8.04
N SER A 189 -16.55 -21.16 6.92
CA SER A 189 -15.13 -20.75 6.88
C SER A 189 -14.93 -19.28 7.25
N LEU A 190 -15.87 -18.40 6.88
CA LEU A 190 -15.93 -17.00 7.28
C LEU A 190 -16.26 -16.85 8.76
N TYR A 191 -17.12 -17.71 9.31
CA TYR A 191 -17.40 -17.76 10.74
C TYR A 191 -16.14 -18.13 11.53
N GLU A 192 -15.45 -19.21 11.13
CA GLU A 192 -14.16 -19.59 11.71
C GLU A 192 -13.09 -18.51 11.53
N MET A 193 -13.06 -17.79 10.40
CA MET A 193 -12.20 -16.62 10.26
C MET A 193 -12.50 -15.56 11.32
N ASN A 194 -13.77 -15.19 11.51
CA ASN A 194 -14.15 -14.17 12.49
C ASN A 194 -13.95 -14.63 13.95
N GLN A 195 -13.97 -15.93 14.26
CA GLN A 195 -13.66 -16.44 15.60
C GLN A 195 -12.16 -16.47 15.89
N ASN A 196 -11.32 -16.85 14.92
CA ASN A 196 -9.89 -17.10 15.12
C ASN A 196 -8.97 -15.98 14.58
N LEU A 197 -9.52 -14.91 14.00
CA LEU A 197 -8.79 -13.70 13.67
C LEU A 197 -8.66 -12.79 14.90
N LEU A 198 -7.44 -12.74 15.45
CA LEU A 198 -7.09 -11.86 16.57
C LEU A 198 -6.75 -10.46 16.04
N VAL A 199 -7.53 -9.46 16.45
CA VAL A 199 -7.38 -8.04 16.10
C VAL A 199 -7.38 -7.16 17.34
N PHE A 200 -6.53 -6.14 17.37
CA PHE A 200 -6.44 -5.19 18.49
C PHE A 200 -7.54 -4.12 18.46
N GLU A 201 -7.94 -3.68 17.26
CA GLU A 201 -8.98 -2.64 17.05
C GLU A 201 -10.08 -3.16 16.10
N PRO A 202 -10.94 -4.11 16.54
CA PRO A 202 -11.92 -4.76 15.66
C PRO A 202 -12.84 -3.78 14.92
N SER A 203 -13.20 -2.65 15.52
CA SER A 203 -14.07 -1.64 14.91
C SER A 203 -13.45 -0.87 13.73
N ARG A 204 -12.17 -1.07 13.41
CA ARG A 204 -11.47 -0.40 12.31
C ARG A 204 -11.03 -1.35 11.18
N ILE A 205 -11.36 -2.64 11.29
CA ILE A 205 -11.00 -3.67 10.32
C ILE A 205 -12.16 -3.93 9.33
N VAL A 206 -11.81 -4.22 8.08
CA VAL A 206 -12.68 -4.82 7.05
C VAL A 206 -12.11 -6.18 6.68
N ILE A 207 -12.99 -7.14 6.46
CA ILE A 207 -12.66 -8.45 5.91
C ILE A 207 -13.38 -8.58 4.57
N ASP A 208 -12.62 -8.64 3.48
CA ASP A 208 -13.13 -8.86 2.12
C ASP A 208 -12.53 -10.16 1.57
N CYS A 209 -13.37 -11.03 1.00
CA CYS A 209 -12.96 -12.37 0.59
C CYS A 209 -13.28 -12.65 -0.88
N PHE A 210 -12.44 -13.44 -1.53
CA PHE A 210 -12.53 -13.75 -2.96
C PHE A 210 -11.99 -15.15 -3.27
N TYR A 211 -12.41 -15.70 -4.41
CA TYR A 211 -11.83 -16.92 -4.94
C TYR A 211 -10.44 -16.67 -5.54
N PHE A 212 -9.46 -17.42 -5.08
CA PHE A 212 -8.13 -17.49 -5.67
C PHE A 212 -8.03 -18.78 -6.50
N ASP A 213 -8.16 -18.63 -7.81
CA ASP A 213 -8.13 -19.72 -8.80
C ASP A 213 -6.97 -19.50 -9.80
N PRO A 214 -5.72 -19.81 -9.42
CA PRO A 214 -4.54 -19.50 -10.24
C PRO A 214 -4.45 -20.38 -11.50
N ASP A 215 -5.09 -21.56 -11.48
CA ASP A 215 -5.13 -22.52 -12.58
C ASP A 215 -6.34 -22.34 -13.51
N GLY A 216 -7.28 -21.46 -13.16
CA GLY A 216 -8.49 -21.21 -13.95
C GLY A 216 -9.43 -22.41 -14.00
N LEU A 217 -9.58 -23.15 -12.90
CA LEU A 217 -10.42 -24.34 -12.75
C LEU A 217 -11.92 -24.01 -12.65
N LEU A 218 -12.27 -22.79 -12.21
CA LEU A 218 -13.63 -22.37 -11.92
C LEU A 218 -14.25 -21.58 -13.09
N GLU A 219 -15.57 -21.69 -13.25
CA GLU A 219 -16.39 -20.80 -14.06
C GLU A 219 -17.57 -20.24 -13.25
N VAL A 220 -17.98 -19.02 -13.60
CA VAL A 220 -19.17 -18.37 -13.02
C VAL A 220 -20.41 -19.10 -13.54
N MET A 221 -21.22 -19.60 -12.61
CA MET A 221 -22.50 -20.23 -12.92
C MET A 221 -23.63 -19.21 -12.98
N GLU A 222 -23.76 -18.37 -11.95
CA GLU A 222 -24.79 -17.34 -11.85
C GLU A 222 -24.32 -16.12 -11.04
N VAL A 223 -24.98 -14.98 -11.28
CA VAL A 223 -24.81 -13.74 -10.50
C VAL A 223 -26.18 -13.30 -10.01
N ILE A 224 -26.37 -13.26 -8.69
CA ILE A 224 -27.63 -12.88 -8.04
C ILE A 224 -27.36 -11.67 -7.16
N GLY A 225 -27.74 -10.47 -7.66
CA GLY A 225 -27.42 -9.22 -7.00
C GLY A 225 -25.91 -8.99 -6.96
N THR A 226 -25.33 -9.01 -5.76
CA THR A 226 -23.87 -8.93 -5.54
C THR A 226 -23.21 -10.30 -5.33
N ASN A 227 -23.98 -11.40 -5.21
CA ASN A 227 -23.41 -12.73 -5.03
C ASN A 227 -23.06 -13.36 -6.39
N VAL A 228 -21.89 -14.00 -6.47
CA VAL A 228 -21.37 -14.68 -7.66
C VAL A 228 -21.06 -16.12 -7.29
N ARG A 229 -21.77 -17.06 -7.90
CA ARG A 229 -21.59 -18.49 -7.62
C ARG A 229 -20.74 -19.15 -8.68
N TYR A 230 -19.86 -20.02 -8.23
CA TYR A 230 -18.87 -20.70 -9.06
C TYR A 230 -19.13 -22.20 -9.08
N ARG A 231 -18.74 -22.83 -10.20
CA ARG A 231 -18.65 -24.29 -10.34
C ARG A 231 -17.34 -24.67 -11.00
N LEU A 232 -16.95 -25.93 -10.87
CA LEU A 232 -15.79 -26.47 -11.58
C LEU A 232 -16.09 -26.56 -13.09
N LYS A 233 -15.14 -26.15 -13.94
CA LYS A 233 -15.30 -26.24 -15.41
C LYS A 233 -15.41 -27.69 -15.87
N ALA A 234 -16.30 -27.93 -16.84
CA ALA A 234 -16.43 -29.24 -17.50
C ALA A 234 -15.16 -29.69 -18.25
N SER A 235 -14.20 -28.80 -18.49
CA SER A 235 -12.89 -29.12 -19.08
C SER A 235 -11.88 -29.71 -18.09
N VAL A 236 -12.12 -29.61 -16.78
CA VAL A 236 -11.21 -30.12 -15.74
C VAL A 236 -11.12 -31.64 -15.83
N ASN A 237 -9.90 -32.15 -15.96
CA ASN A 237 -9.61 -33.56 -16.27
C ASN A 237 -8.35 -34.04 -15.53
N VAL A 238 -7.91 -35.28 -15.77
CA VAL A 238 -6.77 -35.92 -15.07
C VAL A 238 -5.47 -35.09 -15.07
N ILE A 239 -5.27 -34.21 -16.05
CA ILE A 239 -4.11 -33.27 -16.09
C ILE A 239 -4.15 -32.25 -14.93
N ASP A 240 -5.33 -31.98 -14.39
CA ASP A 240 -5.58 -31.05 -13.29
C ASP A 240 -5.53 -31.72 -11.90
N ASN A 241 -5.21 -33.01 -11.83
CA ASN A 241 -5.08 -33.75 -10.58
C ASN A 241 -4.03 -33.12 -9.64
N GLY A 242 -4.42 -32.83 -8.40
CA GLY A 242 -3.60 -32.16 -7.39
C GLY A 242 -3.57 -30.63 -7.47
N LYS A 243 -4.18 -30.01 -8.50
CA LYS A 243 -4.34 -28.55 -8.57
C LYS A 243 -5.34 -28.03 -7.55
N ARG A 244 -5.25 -26.73 -7.27
CA ARG A 244 -5.97 -26.10 -6.17
C ARG A 244 -6.63 -24.78 -6.54
N PHE A 245 -7.69 -24.47 -5.83
CA PHE A 245 -8.30 -23.15 -5.75
C PHE A 245 -8.80 -22.97 -4.31
N SER A 246 -8.87 -21.74 -3.84
CA SER A 246 -9.13 -21.43 -2.43
C SER A 246 -10.04 -20.20 -2.29
N VAL A 247 -10.66 -20.03 -1.12
CA VAL A 247 -11.16 -18.70 -0.71
C VAL A 247 -10.04 -18.03 0.06
N HIS A 248 -9.59 -16.87 -0.41
CA HIS A 248 -8.69 -15.99 0.31
C HIS A 248 -9.49 -14.85 0.91
N CYS A 249 -9.16 -14.49 2.15
CA CYS A 249 -9.69 -13.31 2.81
C CYS A 249 -8.57 -12.31 3.08
N THR A 250 -8.85 -11.07 2.72
CA THR A 250 -8.02 -9.91 3.02
C THR A 250 -8.52 -9.23 4.28
N VAL A 251 -7.58 -8.81 5.14
CA VAL A 251 -7.86 -8.03 6.34
C VAL A 251 -7.28 -6.63 6.14
N PHE A 252 -8.17 -5.66 6.00
CA PHE A 252 -7.82 -4.27 5.73
C PHE A 252 -8.11 -3.40 6.96
N ASN A 253 -7.09 -2.69 7.45
CA ASN A 253 -7.28 -1.69 8.49
C ASN A 253 -7.64 -0.34 7.84
N ARG A 254 -8.87 0.14 8.07
CA ARG A 254 -9.36 1.44 7.56
C ARG A 254 -8.62 2.64 8.14
N ASP A 255 -8.11 2.52 9.36
CA ASP A 255 -7.50 3.63 10.09
C ASP A 255 -6.05 3.89 9.69
N LEU A 256 -5.35 2.80 9.37
CA LEU A 256 -4.05 2.83 8.73
C LEU A 256 -4.20 2.89 7.20
N ASN A 257 -5.42 2.70 6.67
CA ASN A 257 -5.71 2.41 5.26
C ASN A 257 -4.67 1.44 4.67
N ARG A 258 -4.56 0.25 5.30
CA ARG A 258 -3.53 -0.76 5.06
C ARG A 258 -4.18 -2.11 4.78
N LEU A 259 -3.72 -2.80 3.74
CA LEU A 259 -3.87 -4.25 3.66
C LEU A 259 -2.85 -4.90 4.59
N ASP A 260 -3.32 -5.52 5.67
CA ASP A 260 -2.45 -6.07 6.72
C ASP A 260 -2.20 -7.57 6.57
N LEU A 261 -3.23 -8.33 6.18
CA LEU A 261 -3.15 -9.79 6.03
C LEU A 261 -3.92 -10.22 4.78
N THR A 262 -3.40 -11.25 4.09
CA THR A 262 -4.15 -12.05 3.11
C THR A 262 -3.95 -13.50 3.49
N VAL A 263 -5.03 -14.23 3.76
CA VAL A 263 -4.96 -15.59 4.28
C VAL A 263 -5.99 -16.49 3.60
N PRO A 264 -5.63 -17.72 3.17
CA PRO A 264 -6.62 -18.71 2.79
C PRO A 264 -7.48 -19.08 4.00
N VAL A 265 -8.80 -19.09 3.84
CA VAL A 265 -9.75 -19.55 4.86
C VAL A 265 -10.39 -20.89 4.51
N LEU A 266 -10.18 -21.37 3.28
CA LEU A 266 -10.70 -22.62 2.73
C LEU A 266 -9.89 -22.97 1.48
N ASP A 267 -9.40 -24.22 1.39
CA ASP A 267 -8.67 -24.74 0.22
C ASP A 267 -9.42 -25.93 -0.38
N TRP A 268 -9.45 -26.06 -1.71
CA TRP A 268 -9.94 -27.25 -2.39
C TRP A 268 -8.87 -27.83 -3.29
N VAL A 269 -8.78 -29.15 -3.33
CA VAL A 269 -7.80 -29.87 -4.16
C VAL A 269 -8.53 -30.85 -5.06
N VAL A 270 -8.28 -30.75 -6.36
CA VAL A 270 -8.88 -31.61 -7.38
C VAL A 270 -8.22 -32.99 -7.33
N PHE A 271 -9.03 -34.06 -7.33
CA PHE A 271 -8.54 -35.44 -7.40
C PHE A 271 -9.28 -36.27 -8.46
N PHE A 272 -8.59 -37.27 -9.01
CA PHE A 272 -9.05 -38.23 -10.02
C PHE A 272 -8.69 -39.66 -9.64
#